data_AF-K7KSI8-F1
#
_entry.id   AF-K7KSI8-F1
#
_cell.length_a   1.000
_cell.length_b   1.000
_cell.length_c   1.000
_cell.angle_alpha   90.00
_cell.angle_beta   90.00
_cell.angle_gamma   90.00
#
_symmetry.space_group_name_H-M   'P 1'
#
loop_
_entity.id
_entity.type
_entity.pdbx_description
1 polymer ?
#
loop_
_entity_poly.entity_id
_entity_poly.type
_entity_poly.pdbx_seq_one_letter_code
_entity_poly.pdbx_strand_id
1 'polypeptide(L)' 'MLTMFEKHETDVSLLPIRKALNRNFIVVGGYNRSEGNKVIANGGADLVAYSRLFLANSDLPKRCELDVQLNKADSSTF' A
#
# COMPACT_ATOMS: atom_id res chain seq x y z
N MET A 1 6.16 10.34 19.17
CA MET A 1 6.03 8.88 19.37
C MET A 1 5.55 8.31 18.05
N LEU A 2 6.28 7.38 17.43
CA LEU A 2 5.78 6.66 16.25
C LEU A 2 4.70 5.69 16.71
N THR A 3 3.49 5.78 16.14
CA THR A 3 2.45 4.78 16.40
C THR A 3 2.56 3.62 15.41
N MET A 4 2.00 2.47 15.76
CA MET A 4 2.01 1.26 14.92
C MET A 4 1.36 1.47 13.54
N PHE A 5 0.50 2.48 13.40
CA PHE A 5 -0.31 2.72 12.20
C PHE A 5 0.21 3.86 11.32
N GLU A 6 1.11 4.68 11.84
CA GLU A 6 1.71 5.78 11.11
C GLU A 6 2.78 5.29 10.16
N LYS A 7 2.70 5.80 8.94
CA LYS A 7 3.72 5.57 7.93
C LYS A 7 4.99 6.30 8.32
N HIS A 8 6.12 5.62 8.22
CA HIS A 8 7.45 6.18 8.42
C HIS A 8 8.39 5.68 7.32
N GLU A 9 9.47 6.42 7.09
CA GLU A 9 10.52 6.01 6.17
C GLU A 9 11.39 4.91 6.81
N THR A 10 11.88 3.99 5.98
CA THR A 10 12.73 2.88 6.43
C THR A 10 13.73 2.52 5.33
N ASP A 11 14.94 2.14 5.75
CA ASP A 11 15.98 1.60 4.85
C ASP A 11 15.76 0.11 4.55
N VAL A 12 14.77 -0.52 5.18
CA VAL A 12 14.44 -1.93 4.98
C VAL A 12 13.54 -2.11 3.76
N SER A 13 13.91 -3.04 2.89
CA SER A 13 13.19 -3.32 1.64
C SER A 13 12.71 -4.77 1.56
N LEU A 14 11.55 -4.97 0.93
CA LEU A 14 11.03 -6.30 0.59
C LEU A 14 11.69 -6.94 -0.64
N LEU A 15 12.61 -6.23 -1.32
CA LEU A 15 13.29 -6.73 -2.52
C LEU A 15 14.02 -8.08 -2.33
N PRO A 16 14.70 -8.36 -1.20
CA PRO A 16 15.31 -9.68 -0.98
C PRO A 16 14.27 -10.81 -0.97
N ILE A 17 13.10 -10.57 -0.35
CA ILE A 17 11.99 -11.53 -0.33
C ILE A 17 11.44 -11.72 -1.75
N ARG A 18 11.23 -10.63 -2.50
CA ARG A 18 10.81 -10.72 -3.90
C ARG A 18 11.77 -11.55 -4.74
N LYS A 19 13.09 -11.36 -4.61
CA LYS A 19 14.11 -12.12 -5.35
C LYS A 19 14.12 -13.61 -4.99
N ALA A 20 13.77 -13.95 -3.76
CA ALA A 20 13.68 -15.34 -3.31
C ALA A 20 12.36 -16.01 -3.72
N LEU A 21 11.29 -15.24 -3.90
CA LEU A 21 9.96 -15.74 -4.21
C LEU A 21 9.61 -15.56 -5.70
N ASN A 22 9.89 -16.58 -6.50
CA ASN A 22 9.54 -16.65 -7.93
C ASN A 22 8.06 -17.01 -8.18
N ARG A 23 7.17 -16.59 -7.29
CA ARG A 23 5.71 -16.77 -7.38
C ARG A 23 5.03 -15.42 -7.19
N ASN A 24 3.72 -15.38 -7.42
CA ASN A 24 2.89 -14.21 -7.15
C ASN A 24 3.21 -13.62 -5.78
N PHE A 25 3.67 -12.37 -5.75
CA PHE A 25 4.08 -11.65 -4.56
C PHE A 25 3.17 -10.45 -4.35
N ILE A 26 2.41 -10.49 -3.27
CA ILE A 26 1.48 -9.43 -2.87
C ILE A 26 2.12 -8.64 -1.74
N VAL A 27 2.25 -7.33 -1.91
CA VAL A 27 2.75 -6.44 -0.85
C VAL A 27 1.59 -5.68 -0.20
N VAL A 28 1.72 -5.44 1.10
CA VAL A 28 0.78 -4.67 1.92
C VAL A 28 1.57 -3.84 2.93
N GLY A 29 1.12 -2.64 3.23
CA GLY A 29 1.73 -1.79 4.26
C GLY A 29 1.94 -0.35 3.82
N GLY A 30 0.93 0.50 4.02
CA GLY A 30 1.08 1.95 3.87
C GLY A 30 1.30 2.48 2.44
N TYR A 31 1.23 1.62 1.42
CA TYR A 31 1.27 2.04 0.02
C TYR A 31 0.12 3.02 -0.28
N ASN A 32 0.47 4.14 -0.90
CA ASN A 32 -0.51 4.95 -1.61
C ASN A 32 -0.61 4.50 -3.09
N ARG A 33 -1.43 5.20 -3.90
CA ARG A 33 -1.58 4.93 -5.33
C ARG A 33 -0.25 4.98 -6.09
N SER A 34 0.50 6.06 -5.93
CA SER A 34 1.76 6.29 -6.65
C SER A 34 2.81 5.22 -6.30
N GLU A 35 2.94 4.90 -5.02
CA GLU A 35 3.90 3.89 -4.55
C GLU A 35 3.51 2.48 -4.97
N GLY A 36 2.21 2.17 -4.94
CA GLY A 36 1.69 0.90 -5.45
C GLY A 36 1.99 0.72 -6.94
N ASN A 37 1.75 1.76 -7.75
CA ASN A 37 2.10 1.74 -9.16
C ASN A 37 3.61 1.59 -9.37
N LYS A 38 4.42 2.32 -8.59
CA LYS A 38 5.89 2.29 -8.68
C LYS A 38 6.46 0.92 -8.33
N VAL A 39 5.97 0.25 -7.29
CA VAL A 39 6.50 -1.07 -6.89
C VAL A 39 6.17 -2.15 -7.92
N ILE A 40 4.99 -2.10 -8.54
CA ILE A 40 4.61 -3.00 -9.64
C ILE A 40 5.45 -2.73 -10.88
N ALA A 41 5.56 -1.46 -11.30
CA ALA A 41 6.34 -1.08 -12.50
C ALA A 41 7.82 -1.47 -12.39
N ASN A 42 8.37 -1.47 -11.18
CA ASN A 42 9.76 -1.87 -10.91
C ASN A 42 9.94 -3.39 -10.67
N GLY A 43 8.88 -4.20 -10.81
CA GLY A 43 8.93 -5.65 -10.58
C GLY A 43 9.11 -6.07 -9.12
N GLY A 44 8.89 -5.15 -8.17
CA GLY A 44 9.01 -5.39 -6.74
C GLY A 44 7.84 -6.17 -6.14
N ALA A 45 6.69 -6.17 -6.80
CA ALA A 45 5.48 -6.91 -6.44
C ALA A 45 4.63 -7.17 -7.69
N ASP A 46 3.80 -8.21 -7.65
CA ASP A 46 2.82 -8.49 -8.71
C ASP A 46 1.45 -7.84 -8.38
N LEU A 47 1.14 -7.68 -7.09
CA LEU A 47 -0.09 -7.06 -6.60
C LEU A 47 0.20 -6.21 -5.35
N VAL A 48 -0.63 -5.18 -5.13
CA VAL A 48 -0.60 -4.34 -3.94
C VAL A 48 -1.95 -4.42 -3.25
N ALA A 49 -1.95 -4.81 -1.98
CA ALA A 49 -3.16 -4.85 -1.16
C ALA A 49 -3.30 -3.56 -0.33
N TYR A 50 -4.51 -3.02 -0.30
CA TYR A 50 -4.86 -1.81 0.44
C TYR A 50 -5.84 -2.17 1.55
N SER A 51 -5.40 -2.15 2.81
CA SER A 51 -6.25 -2.50 3.98
C SER A 51 -7.00 -1.27 4.52
N ARG A 52 -6.42 -0.55 5.50
CA ARG A 52 -7.05 0.62 6.14
C ARG A 52 -7.51 1.69 5.14
N LEU A 53 -6.76 1.87 4.05
CA LEU A 53 -7.11 2.83 3.01
C LEU A 53 -8.43 2.47 2.31
N PHE A 54 -8.69 1.17 2.12
CA PHE A 54 -9.94 0.69 1.51
C PHE A 54 -11.12 0.77 2.49
N LEU A 55 -10.90 0.51 3.80
CA LEU A 55 -11.94 0.71 4.81
C LEU A 55 -12.40 2.17 4.88
N ALA A 56 -11.47 3.13 4.74
CA ALA A 56 -11.78 4.56 4.74
C ALA A 56 -12.39 5.07 3.41
N ASN A 57 -12.21 4.31 2.33
CA ASN A 57 -12.60 4.69 0.97
C ASN A 57 -13.16 3.46 0.26
N SER A 58 -14.44 3.14 0.46
CA SER A 58 -15.09 1.99 -0.20
C SER A 58 -15.10 2.11 -1.74
N ASP A 59 -14.97 3.33 -2.24
CA ASP A 59 -14.80 3.72 -3.64
C ASP A 59 -13.33 3.91 -4.04
N LEU A 60 -12.36 3.36 -3.28
CA LEU A 60 -10.92 3.54 -3.50
C LEU A 60 -10.50 3.34 -4.97
N PRO A 61 -10.94 2.30 -5.70
CA PRO A 61 -10.56 2.15 -7.11
C PRO A 61 -10.96 3.36 -7.95
N LYS A 62 -12.17 3.90 -7.76
CA LYS A 62 -12.65 5.06 -8.51
C LYS A 62 -11.89 6.33 -8.12
N ARG A 63 -11.58 6.51 -6.83
CA ARG A 63 -10.76 7.64 -6.38
C ARG A 63 -9.34 7.59 -6.95
N CYS A 64 -8.75 6.40 -7.00
CA CYS A 64 -7.44 6.18 -7.62
C CYS A 64 -7.48 6.43 -9.13
N GLU A 65 -8.56 6.08 -9.82
CA GLU A 65 -8.73 6.38 -11.26
C GLU A 65 -8.81 7.89 -11.51
N LEU A 66 -9.57 8.62 -10.70
CA LEU A 66 -9.80 10.06 -10.83
C LEU A 66 -8.72 10.93 -10.18
N ASP A 67 -7.73 10.32 -9.51
CA ASP A 67 -6.67 10.99 -8.76
C ASP A 67 -7.18 12.03 -7.74
N VAL A 68 -8.29 11.70 -7.07
CA VAL A 68 -8.90 12.58 -6.06
C VAL A 68 -8.42 12.24 -4.66
N GLN A 69 -8.60 13.20 -3.75
CA GLN A 69 -8.18 13.06 -2.36
C GLN A 69 -8.82 11.84 -1.67
N LEU A 70 -7.99 11.12 -0.90
CA LEU A 70 -8.40 9.96 -0.11
C LEU A 70 -8.71 10.35 1.33
N ASN A 71 -9.74 9.74 1.90
CA ASN A 71 -10.07 9.84 3.31
C ASN A 71 -8.98 9.15 4.16
N LYS A 72 -8.71 9.73 5.33
CA LYS A 72 -7.89 9.10 6.36
C LYS A 72 -8.73 8.04 7.07
N ALA A 73 -8.10 6.92 7.41
CA ALA A 73 -8.76 5.88 8.20
C ALA A 73 -8.98 6.36 9.64
N ASP A 74 -10.19 6.12 10.16
CA ASP A 74 -10.55 6.34 11.55
C ASP A 74 -10.44 5.01 12.31
N SER A 75 -9.41 4.87 13.14
CA SER A 75 -9.17 3.67 13.94
C SER A 75 -10.23 3.41 15.02
N SER A 76 -11.13 4.35 15.30
CA SER A 76 -12.25 4.09 16.20
C SER A 76 -13.38 3.28 15.55
N THR A 77 -13.31 3.07 14.24
CA THR A 77 -14.36 2.42 13.46
C THR A 77 -14.08 0.94 13.11
N PHE A 78 -12.93 0.40 13.52
CA PHE A 78 -12.51 -0.99 13.27
C PHE A 78 -11.54 -1.54 14.31
#